data_AF-E4PPB3-F1
#
_entry.id   AF-E4PPB3-F1
#
_cell.length_a   1.000
_cell.length_b   1.000
_cell.length_c   1.000
_cell.angle_alpha   90.00
_cell.angle_beta   90.00
_cell.angle_gamma   90.00
#
_symmetry.space_group_name_H-M   'P 1'
#
loop_
_entity.id
_entity.type
_entity.pdbx_description
1 polymer ?
#
loop_
_entity_poly.entity_id
_entity_poly.type
_entity_poly.pdbx_seq_one_letter_code
_entity_poly.pdbx_strand_id
1 'polypeptide(L)'
;MNFLLQVSHGAYYTFFSIHLEQHGYGKLSIGLLWSLGVFAEIALFLVMHRLTRSFTVRQIAIGALTLTMIRWVLIAELTDVVLVLLFAQLLHAASYGALHAISVQYIQGFFGKYHHGQGQALYSGLTFGAGGALGAWLSGFLVDGFSTSAAFWGGAAAMALAIVITWRGLRPPPAHGEG
;
A
#
# COMPACT_ATOMS: atom_id res chain seq x y z
N MET A 1 0.44 5.56 9.49
CA MET A 1 0.07 5.39 8.07
C MET A 1 0.33 3.98 7.56
N ASN A 2 1.57 3.46 7.58
CA ASN A 2 1.89 2.14 7.03
C ASN A 2 1.13 0.96 7.66
N PHE A 3 0.77 1.05 8.93
CA PHE A 3 -0.12 0.05 9.54
C PHE A 3 -1.45 -0.06 8.78
N LEU A 4 -2.14 1.07 8.57
CA LEU A 4 -3.39 1.11 7.81
C LEU A 4 -3.18 0.76 6.33
N LEU A 5 -2.02 1.09 5.75
CA LEU A 5 -1.64 0.64 4.41
C LEU A 5 -1.67 -0.89 4.33
N GLN A 6 -1.01 -1.57 5.27
CA GLN A 6 -0.97 -3.03 5.30
C GLN A 6 -2.32 -3.65 5.63
N VAL A 7 -3.12 -3.02 6.50
CA VAL A 7 -4.52 -3.42 6.71
C VAL A 7 -5.30 -3.37 5.38
N SER A 8 -5.18 -2.29 4.61
CA SER A 8 -5.87 -2.18 3.31
C SER A 8 -5.38 -3.20 2.27
N HIS A 9 -4.08 -3.55 2.31
CA HIS A 9 -3.52 -4.55 1.40
C HIS A 9 -3.94 -5.98 1.77
N GLY A 10 -4.49 -6.22 2.96
CA GLY A 10 -5.07 -7.52 3.31
C GLY A 10 -6.13 -7.97 2.29
N ALA A 11 -6.98 -7.05 1.83
CA ALA A 11 -7.95 -7.34 0.77
C ALA A 11 -7.26 -7.79 -0.52
N TYR A 12 -6.20 -7.08 -0.90
CA TYR A 12 -5.47 -7.35 -2.13
C TYR A 12 -4.66 -8.66 -2.08
N TYR A 13 -3.89 -8.88 -1.02
CA TYR A 13 -3.05 -10.08 -0.89
C TYR A 13 -3.87 -11.36 -0.71
N THR A 14 -5.02 -11.28 -0.06
CA THR A 14 -5.84 -12.47 0.21
C THR A 14 -6.90 -12.70 -0.87
N PHE A 15 -7.54 -11.65 -1.40
CA PHE A 15 -8.74 -11.80 -2.22
C PHE A 15 -8.63 -11.29 -3.66
N PHE A 16 -7.53 -10.67 -4.10
CA PHE A 16 -7.45 -10.15 -5.46
C PHE A 16 -7.59 -11.22 -6.55
N SER A 17 -6.85 -12.33 -6.45
CA SER A 17 -6.99 -13.42 -7.42
C SER A 17 -8.39 -14.03 -7.38
N ILE A 18 -8.96 -14.22 -6.19
CA ILE A 18 -10.32 -14.77 -6.01
C ILE A 18 -11.36 -13.84 -6.65
N HIS A 19 -11.23 -12.52 -6.43
CA HIS A 19 -12.09 -11.51 -7.02
C HIS A 19 -12.03 -11.55 -8.55
N LEU A 20 -10.83 -11.63 -9.13
CA LEU A 20 -10.68 -11.74 -10.59
C LEU A 20 -11.24 -13.05 -11.15
N GLU A 21 -11.04 -14.18 -10.48
CA GLU A 21 -11.64 -15.46 -10.89
C GLU A 21 -13.18 -15.39 -10.87
N GLN A 22 -13.76 -14.73 -9.87
CA GLN A 22 -15.22 -14.48 -9.80
C GLN A 22 -15.74 -13.60 -10.95
N HIS A 23 -14.90 -12.72 -11.51
CA HIS A 23 -15.21 -11.90 -12.68
C HIS A 23 -14.78 -12.57 -14.01
N GLY A 24 -14.48 -13.88 -13.99
CA GLY A 24 -14.22 -14.66 -15.21
C GLY A 24 -12.79 -14.54 -15.76
N TYR A 25 -11.86 -13.93 -15.04
CA TYR A 25 -10.46 -13.88 -15.48
C TYR A 25 -9.76 -15.23 -15.31
N GLY A 26 -9.06 -15.66 -16.36
CA GLY A 26 -8.23 -16.86 -16.31
C GLY A 26 -6.94 -16.67 -15.51
N LYS A 27 -6.38 -17.78 -15.01
CA LYS A 27 -5.16 -17.81 -14.17
C LYS A 27 -3.96 -17.09 -14.79
N LEU A 28 -3.76 -17.22 -16.09
CA LEU A 28 -2.66 -16.54 -16.80
C LEU A 28 -2.82 -15.00 -16.71
N SER A 29 -4.01 -14.49 -17.00
CA SER A 29 -4.32 -13.06 -16.94
C SER A 29 -4.11 -12.51 -15.53
N ILE A 30 -4.53 -13.26 -14.51
CA ILE A 30 -4.31 -12.92 -13.10
C ILE A 30 -2.80 -12.84 -12.80
N GLY A 31 -2.02 -13.84 -13.21
CA GLY A 31 -0.56 -13.84 -13.05
C GLY A 31 0.13 -12.66 -13.75
N LEU A 32 -0.33 -12.29 -14.95
CA LEU A 32 0.18 -11.13 -15.68
C LEU A 32 -0.16 -9.81 -14.98
N LEU A 33 -1.36 -9.68 -14.41
CA LEU A 33 -1.75 -8.49 -13.63
C LEU A 33 -0.91 -8.34 -12.35
N TRP A 34 -0.68 -9.43 -11.62
CA TRP A 34 0.27 -9.42 -10.49
C TRP A 34 1.67 -9.01 -10.93
N SER A 35 2.16 -9.58 -12.03
CA SER A 35 3.50 -9.28 -12.57
C SER A 35 3.62 -7.81 -12.98
N LEU A 36 2.58 -7.24 -13.58
CA LEU A 36 2.53 -5.82 -13.94
C LEU A 36 2.64 -4.93 -12.70
N GLY A 37 1.93 -5.25 -11.62
CA GLY A 37 2.01 -4.52 -10.36
C GLY A 37 3.42 -4.55 -9.76
N VAL A 38 4.05 -5.72 -9.70
CA VAL A 38 5.43 -5.89 -9.21
C VAL A 38 6.42 -5.12 -10.10
N PHE A 39 6.27 -5.19 -11.43
CA PHE A 39 7.13 -4.47 -12.36
C PHE A 39 7.01 -2.95 -12.17
N ALA A 40 5.79 -2.43 -12.01
CA ALA A 40 5.54 -1.02 -11.74
C ALA A 40 6.22 -0.58 -10.43
N GLU A 41 6.16 -1.41 -9.39
CA GLU A 41 6.80 -1.13 -8.11
C GLU A 41 8.33 -1.07 -8.21
N ILE A 42 8.96 -2.02 -8.91
CA ILE A 42 10.40 -2.01 -9.19
C ILE A 42 10.78 -0.72 -9.93
N ALA A 43 10.02 -0.35 -10.97
CA ALA A 43 10.26 0.87 -11.73
C ALA A 43 10.19 2.13 -10.84
N LEU A 44 9.22 2.19 -9.90
CA LEU A 44 9.13 3.30 -8.96
C LEU A 44 10.35 3.37 -8.03
N PHE A 45 10.80 2.26 -7.49
CA PHE A 45 12.00 2.24 -6.63
C PHE A 45 13.22 2.85 -7.33
N LEU A 46 13.40 2.56 -8.63
CA LEU A 46 14.50 3.13 -9.42
C LEU A 46 14.43 4.66 -9.53
N VAL A 47 13.23 5.24 -9.59
CA VAL A 47 13.03 6.69 -9.72
C VAL A 47 12.73 7.40 -8.40
N MET A 48 12.60 6.67 -7.30
CA MET A 48 12.20 7.23 -6.00
C MET A 48 13.13 8.34 -5.51
N HIS A 49 14.43 8.24 -5.80
CA HIS A 49 15.42 9.27 -5.51
C HIS A 49 15.13 10.62 -6.19
N ARG A 50 14.46 10.63 -7.36
CA ARG A 50 14.04 11.85 -8.05
C ARG A 50 12.78 12.43 -7.42
N LEU A 51 11.85 11.57 -7.00
CA LEU A 51 10.62 11.98 -6.32
C LEU A 51 10.95 12.65 -4.99
N THR A 52 11.84 12.07 -4.18
CA THR A 52 12.23 12.64 -2.88
C THR A 52 13.02 13.95 -2.99
N ARG A 53 13.62 14.24 -4.14
CA ARG A 53 14.22 15.55 -4.44
C ARG A 53 13.21 16.61 -4.85
N SER A 54 12.10 16.19 -5.48
CA SER A 54 11.13 17.11 -6.08
C SER A 54 9.91 17.37 -5.19
N PHE A 55 9.61 16.45 -4.27
CA PHE A 55 8.45 16.50 -3.39
C PHE A 55 8.84 16.24 -1.94
N THR A 56 8.12 16.89 -1.03
CA THR A 56 8.26 16.60 0.39
C THR A 56 7.76 15.19 0.71
N VAL A 57 8.31 14.59 1.77
CA VAL A 57 7.87 13.29 2.29
C VAL A 57 6.37 13.25 2.54
N ARG A 58 5.80 14.36 3.04
CA ARG A 58 4.36 14.49 3.27
C ARG A 58 3.55 14.47 1.98
N GLN A 59 3.99 15.18 0.94
CA GLN A 59 3.32 15.17 -0.37
C GLN A 59 3.34 13.77 -0.98
N ILE A 60 4.49 13.10 -0.95
CA ILE A 60 4.61 11.74 -1.49
C ILE A 60 3.71 10.78 -0.71
N ALA A 61 3.71 10.85 0.62
CA ALA A 61 2.88 9.97 1.45
C ALA A 61 1.37 10.16 1.20
N ILE A 62 0.89 11.40 1.14
CA ILE A 62 -0.54 11.67 0.87
C ILE A 62 -0.90 11.25 -0.56
N GLY A 63 -0.04 11.54 -1.54
CA GLY A 63 -0.23 11.10 -2.92
C GLY A 63 -0.33 9.59 -3.04
N ALA A 64 0.62 8.86 -2.44
CA ALA A 64 0.65 7.41 -2.37
C ALA A 64 -0.65 6.82 -1.77
N LEU A 65 -1.07 7.32 -0.60
CA LEU A 65 -2.29 6.86 0.07
C LEU A 65 -3.54 7.15 -0.77
N THR A 66 -3.60 8.31 -1.43
CA THR A 66 -4.72 8.70 -2.30
C THR A 66 -4.80 7.80 -3.53
N LEU A 67 -3.68 7.56 -4.21
CA LEU A 67 -3.62 6.65 -5.36
C LEU A 67 -3.97 5.21 -4.96
N THR A 68 -3.55 4.77 -3.77
CA THR A 68 -3.92 3.47 -3.21
C THR A 68 -5.43 3.39 -2.94
N MET A 69 -6.03 4.43 -2.37
CA MET A 69 -7.48 4.51 -2.16
C MET A 69 -8.25 4.42 -3.48
N ILE A 70 -7.85 5.21 -4.49
CA ILE A 70 -8.44 5.20 -5.83
C ILE A 70 -8.33 3.79 -6.43
N ARG A 71 -7.15 3.16 -6.33
CA ARG A 71 -6.93 1.79 -6.81
C ARG A 71 -7.94 0.80 -6.20
N TRP A 72 -8.20 0.89 -4.91
CA TRP A 72 -9.19 0.03 -4.25
C TRP A 72 -10.60 0.26 -4.77
N VAL A 73 -11.01 1.51 -4.97
CA VAL A 73 -12.32 1.84 -5.56
C VAL A 73 -12.42 1.31 -6.99
N LEU A 74 -11.37 1.46 -7.80
CA LEU A 74 -11.34 0.95 -9.17
C LEU A 74 -11.50 -0.57 -9.23
N ILE A 75 -10.82 -1.31 -8.35
CA ILE A 75 -10.96 -2.77 -8.27
C ILE A 75 -12.33 -3.17 -7.69
N ALA A 76 -12.90 -2.41 -6.76
CA ALA A 76 -14.20 -2.75 -6.19
C ALA A 76 -15.35 -2.63 -7.22
N GLU A 77 -15.30 -1.61 -8.09
CA GLU A 77 -16.43 -1.19 -8.93
C GLU A 77 -16.25 -1.48 -10.43
N LEU A 78 -15.01 -1.53 -10.93
CA LEU A 78 -14.73 -1.47 -12.37
C LEU A 78 -13.85 -2.64 -12.85
N THR A 79 -13.90 -3.77 -12.15
CA THR A 79 -13.10 -4.95 -12.48
C THR A 79 -13.39 -5.50 -13.87
N ASP A 80 -14.62 -5.40 -14.38
CA ASP A 80 -14.96 -5.88 -15.73
C ASP A 80 -14.26 -5.11 -16.86
N VAL A 81 -13.71 -3.92 -16.57
CA VAL A 81 -13.02 -3.08 -17.56
C VAL A 81 -11.52 -3.35 -17.49
N VAL A 82 -11.00 -4.19 -18.40
CA VAL A 82 -9.58 -4.60 -18.44
C VAL A 82 -8.61 -3.41 -18.40
N LEU A 83 -8.91 -2.33 -19.13
CA LEU A 83 -8.08 -1.12 -19.13
C LEU A 83 -7.99 -0.47 -17.73
N VAL A 84 -9.08 -0.50 -16.97
CA VAL A 84 -9.10 -0.02 -15.59
C VAL A 84 -8.25 -0.91 -14.68
N LEU A 85 -8.31 -2.24 -14.85
CA LEU A 85 -7.45 -3.15 -14.10
C LEU A 85 -5.96 -2.94 -14.40
N LEU A 86 -5.58 -2.79 -15.66
CA LEU A 86 -4.19 -2.49 -16.05
C LEU A 86 -3.72 -1.20 -15.39
N PHE A 87 -4.53 -0.15 -15.46
CA PHE A 87 -4.24 1.13 -14.79
C PHE A 87 -4.13 0.95 -13.27
N ALA A 88 -5.06 0.22 -12.64
CA ALA A 88 -5.03 -0.07 -11.21
C ALA A 88 -3.77 -0.84 -10.80
N GLN A 89 -3.23 -1.73 -11.64
CA GLN A 89 -1.95 -2.40 -11.36
C GLN A 89 -0.76 -1.46 -11.45
N LEU A 90 -0.76 -0.49 -12.37
CA LEU A 90 0.29 0.54 -12.41
C LEU A 90 0.28 1.40 -11.12
N LEU A 91 -0.90 1.64 -10.55
CA LEU A 91 -1.02 2.33 -9.25
C LEU A 91 -0.49 1.53 -8.07
N HIS A 92 -0.23 0.22 -8.21
CA HIS A 92 0.36 -0.61 -7.14
C HIS A 92 1.69 -0.05 -6.67
N ALA A 93 2.51 0.45 -7.59
CA ALA A 93 3.80 1.04 -7.26
C ALA A 93 3.69 2.17 -6.24
N ALA A 94 2.64 2.99 -6.36
CA ALA A 94 2.41 4.13 -5.48
C ALA A 94 2.09 3.72 -4.03
N SER A 95 1.71 2.47 -3.78
CA SER A 95 1.27 2.03 -2.46
C SER A 95 2.45 1.61 -1.58
N TYR A 96 2.89 0.36 -1.72
CA TYR A 96 3.92 -0.22 -0.88
C TYR A 96 5.29 0.41 -1.16
N GLY A 97 5.72 0.45 -2.42
CA GLY A 97 7.01 1.00 -2.80
C GLY A 97 7.29 2.42 -2.30
N ALA A 98 6.38 3.37 -2.57
CA ALA A 98 6.56 4.76 -2.16
C ALA A 98 6.64 4.93 -0.63
N LEU A 99 5.70 4.32 0.10
CA LEU A 99 5.59 4.49 1.55
C LEU A 99 6.66 3.69 2.31
N HIS A 100 7.09 2.55 1.79
CA HIS A 100 8.23 1.82 2.33
C HIS A 100 9.52 2.64 2.22
N ALA A 101 9.81 3.20 1.03
CA ALA A 101 11.00 4.01 0.80
C ALA A 101 11.08 5.24 1.73
N ILE A 102 9.93 5.85 2.01
CA ILE A 102 9.82 6.94 3.00
C ILE A 102 10.06 6.42 4.42
N SER A 103 9.48 5.28 4.77
CA SER A 103 9.57 4.72 6.13
C SER A 103 10.99 4.34 6.50
N VAL A 104 11.76 3.82 5.54
CA VAL A 104 13.19 3.54 5.75
C VAL A 104 13.96 4.81 6.13
N GLN A 105 13.67 5.95 5.51
CA GLN A 105 14.29 7.24 5.86
C GLN A 105 13.94 7.68 7.29
N TYR A 106 12.69 7.50 7.72
CA TYR A 106 12.29 7.78 9.12
C TYR A 106 12.97 6.83 10.12
N ILE A 107 13.05 5.54 9.80
CA ILE A 107 13.71 4.56 10.69
C ILE A 107 15.18 4.93 10.87
N GLN A 108 15.87 5.30 9.79
CA GLN A 108 17.24 5.79 9.84
C GLN A 108 17.37 7.05 10.69
N GLY A 109 16.44 8.00 10.55
CA GLY A 109 16.43 9.25 11.32
C GLY A 109 16.18 9.07 12.82
N PHE A 110 15.31 8.15 13.23
CA PHE A 110 14.96 7.96 14.65
C PHE A 110 15.83 6.96 15.41
N PHE A 111 16.32 5.91 14.75
CA PHE A 111 17.06 4.82 15.42
C PHE A 111 18.58 4.90 15.22
N GLY A 112 19.06 5.76 14.31
CA GLY A 112 20.48 5.90 14.01
C GLY A 112 21.12 4.59 13.53
N LYS A 113 22.46 4.51 13.54
CA LYS A 113 23.20 3.36 13.01
C LYS A 113 23.14 2.13 13.92
N TYR A 114 23.20 2.32 15.24
CA TYR A 114 23.31 1.22 16.20
C TYR A 114 21.99 0.49 16.46
N HIS A 115 20.86 1.18 16.38
CA HIS A 115 19.53 0.59 16.60
C HIS A 115 18.72 0.41 15.31
N HIS A 116 19.33 0.58 14.14
CA HIS A 116 18.65 0.47 12.84
C HIS A 116 17.92 -0.87 12.68
N GLY A 117 18.56 -1.99 13.08
CA GLY A 117 17.95 -3.32 13.02
C GLY A 117 16.71 -3.45 13.91
N GLN A 118 16.73 -2.86 15.10
CA GLN A 118 15.57 -2.84 16.02
C GLN A 118 14.43 -2.01 15.44
N GLY A 119 14.73 -0.85 14.83
CA GLY A 119 13.75 -0.02 14.13
C GLY A 119 13.10 -0.74 12.94
N GLN A 120 13.89 -1.47 12.14
CA GLN A 120 13.39 -2.29 11.04
C GLN A 120 12.52 -3.46 11.52
N ALA A 121 12.91 -4.11 12.62
CA ALA A 121 12.13 -5.20 13.22
C ALA A 121 10.78 -4.68 13.75
N LEU A 122 10.78 -3.55 14.47
CA LEU A 122 9.55 -2.92 14.98
C LEU A 122 8.64 -2.48 13.82
N TYR A 123 9.20 -1.81 12.81
CA TYR A 123 8.47 -1.42 11.62
C TYR A 123 7.85 -2.63 10.94
N SER A 124 8.63 -3.69 10.72
CA SER A 124 8.17 -4.87 9.99
C SER A 124 7.10 -5.64 10.76
N GLY A 125 7.30 -5.82 12.06
CA GLY A 125 6.36 -6.52 12.94
C GLY A 125 5.02 -5.80 13.06
N LEU A 126 5.01 -4.48 13.22
CA LEU A 126 3.78 -3.71 13.29
C LEU A 126 3.07 -3.63 11.94
N THR A 127 3.80 -3.40 10.85
CA THR A 127 3.19 -3.16 9.54
C THR A 127 2.83 -4.47 8.84
N PHE A 128 3.80 -5.27 8.41
CA PHE A 128 3.52 -6.51 7.67
C PHE A 128 2.95 -7.60 8.56
N GLY A 129 3.44 -7.71 9.79
CA GLY A 129 2.92 -8.68 10.76
C GLY A 129 1.51 -8.33 11.20
N ALA A 130 1.38 -7.41 12.16
CA ALA A 130 0.09 -7.08 12.76
C ALA A 130 -0.88 -6.42 11.77
N GLY A 131 -0.43 -5.43 10.98
CA GLY A 131 -1.28 -4.77 9.99
C GLY A 131 -1.75 -5.72 8.89
N GLY A 132 -0.85 -6.55 8.36
CA GLY A 132 -1.20 -7.56 7.35
C GLY A 132 -2.18 -8.61 7.87
N ALA A 133 -1.93 -9.16 9.07
CA ALA A 133 -2.82 -10.13 9.69
C ALA A 133 -4.21 -9.56 9.97
N LEU A 134 -4.29 -8.35 10.55
CA LEU A 134 -5.57 -7.67 10.80
C LEU A 134 -6.30 -7.38 9.48
N GLY A 135 -5.59 -6.93 8.45
CA GLY A 135 -6.15 -6.69 7.12
C GLY A 135 -6.75 -7.94 6.50
N ALA A 136 -6.02 -9.05 6.50
CA ALA A 136 -6.50 -10.32 5.96
C ALA A 136 -7.73 -10.82 6.72
N TRP A 137 -7.71 -10.75 8.06
CA TRP A 137 -8.82 -11.15 8.92
C TRP A 137 -10.08 -10.32 8.66
N LEU A 138 -9.98 -8.98 8.69
CA LEU A 138 -11.11 -8.09 8.40
C LEU A 138 -11.65 -8.27 6.97
N SER A 139 -10.75 -8.45 6.00
CA SER A 139 -11.16 -8.71 4.61
C SER A 139 -11.92 -10.02 4.50
N GLY A 140 -11.52 -11.06 5.24
CA GLY A 140 -12.24 -12.33 5.31
C GLY A 140 -13.68 -12.16 5.78
N PHE A 141 -13.91 -11.39 6.85
CA PHE A 141 -15.27 -11.08 7.31
C PHE A 141 -16.10 -10.33 6.26
N LEU A 142 -15.49 -9.38 5.54
CA LEU A 142 -16.19 -8.63 4.49
C LEU A 142 -16.55 -9.51 3.30
N VAL A 143 -15.66 -10.44 2.93
CA VAL A 143 -15.91 -11.37 1.82
C VAL A 143 -16.98 -12.40 2.21
N ASP A 144 -16.91 -12.96 3.40
CA ASP A 144 -17.87 -13.97 3.89
C ASP A 144 -19.28 -13.38 4.04
N GLY A 145 -19.39 -12.16 4.59
CA GLY A 145 -20.68 -11.52 4.81
C GLY A 145 -21.28 -10.79 3.61
N PHE A 146 -20.45 -10.36 2.64
CA PHE A 146 -20.90 -9.49 1.55
C PHE A 146 -20.34 -9.92 0.18
N SER A 147 -19.08 -9.61 -0.11
CA SER A 147 -18.44 -9.90 -1.39
C SER A 147 -16.95 -9.58 -1.38
N THR A 148 -16.21 -10.05 -2.39
CA THR A 148 -14.82 -9.65 -2.58
C THR A 148 -14.67 -8.14 -2.85
N SER A 149 -15.62 -7.50 -3.54
CA SER A 149 -15.65 -6.03 -3.71
C SER A 149 -15.75 -5.29 -2.38
N ALA A 150 -16.50 -5.83 -1.41
CA ALA A 150 -16.64 -5.22 -0.08
C ALA A 150 -15.28 -5.15 0.66
N ALA A 151 -14.41 -6.14 0.49
CA ALA A 151 -13.06 -6.10 1.05
C ALA A 151 -12.22 -4.94 0.48
N PHE A 152 -12.33 -4.67 -0.83
CA PHE A 152 -11.66 -3.52 -1.46
C PHE A 152 -12.23 -2.18 -0.98
N TRP A 153 -13.54 -2.07 -0.81
CA TRP A 153 -14.15 -0.90 -0.16
C TRP A 153 -13.65 -0.69 1.28
N GLY A 154 -13.52 -1.77 2.06
CA GLY A 154 -12.89 -1.74 3.38
C GLY A 154 -11.44 -1.21 3.32
N GLY A 155 -10.67 -1.65 2.32
CA GLY A 155 -9.34 -1.12 2.03
C GLY A 155 -9.36 0.38 1.70
N ALA A 156 -10.30 0.83 0.88
CA ALA A 156 -10.47 2.26 0.55
C ALA A 156 -10.80 3.09 1.80
N ALA A 157 -11.68 2.60 2.69
CA ALA A 157 -12.01 3.25 3.96
C ALA A 157 -10.79 3.36 4.89
N ALA A 158 -9.98 2.29 4.98
CA ALA A 158 -8.72 2.32 5.73
C ALA A 158 -7.74 3.38 5.17
N MET A 159 -7.72 3.56 3.84
CA MET A 159 -6.90 4.60 3.20
C MET A 159 -7.43 6.01 3.44
N ALA A 160 -8.75 6.23 3.41
CA ALA A 160 -9.33 7.51 3.79
C ALA A 160 -8.91 7.92 5.22
N LEU A 161 -8.98 6.99 6.17
CA LEU A 161 -8.50 7.20 7.54
C LEU A 161 -6.99 7.49 7.58
N ALA A 162 -6.19 6.72 6.83
CA ALA A 162 -4.75 6.91 6.75
C ALA A 162 -4.37 8.29 6.19
N ILE A 163 -5.09 8.79 5.19
CA ILE A 163 -4.90 10.12 4.60
C ILE A 163 -5.15 11.20 5.66
N VAL A 164 -6.25 11.12 6.39
CA VAL A 164 -6.59 12.08 7.45
C VAL A 164 -5.53 12.10 8.56
N ILE A 165 -5.09 10.93 9.03
CA ILE A 165 -4.05 10.81 10.06
C ILE A 165 -2.73 11.39 9.55
N THR A 166 -2.36 11.07 8.31
CA THR A 166 -1.10 11.54 7.69
C THR A 166 -1.13 13.05 7.48
N TRP A 167 -2.26 13.59 7.02
CA TRP A 167 -2.47 15.02 6.84
C TRP A 167 -2.31 15.80 8.15
N ARG A 168 -2.84 15.29 9.26
CA ARG A 168 -2.75 15.99 10.56
C ARG A 168 -1.42 15.77 11.27
N GLY A 169 -0.81 14.59 11.12
CA GLY A 169 0.28 14.15 12.01
C GLY A 169 1.67 14.03 11.39
N LEU A 170 1.80 13.94 10.06
CA LEU A 170 3.09 13.64 9.44
C LEU A 170 4.00 14.89 9.43
N ARG A 171 5.07 14.82 10.23
CA ARG A 171 6.15 15.82 10.30
C ARG A 171 7.38 15.35 9.53
N PRO A 172 8.25 16.24 9.03
CA PRO A 172 9.50 15.85 8.39
C PRO A 172 10.34 14.91 9.27
N PRO A 173 11.12 13.97 8.68
CA PRO A 173 12.02 13.12 9.44
C PRO A 173 13.08 13.98 10.18
N PRO A 174 13.57 13.53 11.35
CA PRO A 174 14.65 14.23 12.06
C PRO A 174 15.88 14.36 11.17
N ALA A 175 16.55 15.51 11.21
CA ALA A 175 17.83 15.70 10.52
C ALA A 175 18.89 14.75 11.11
N HIS A 176 19.75 14.18 10.27
CA HIS A 176 20.91 13.42 10.74
C HIS A 176 21.89 14.38 11.43
N GLY A 177 21.88 14.44 12.77
CA GLY A 177 22.88 15.25 13.47
C GLY A 177 22.64 15.67 14.93
N GLU A 178 21.64 15.15 15.65
CA GLU A 178 21.52 15.40 17.09
C GLU A 178 21.33 14.07 17.83
N GLY A 179 22.44 13.39 18.07
CA GLY A 179 22.56 12.15 18.83
C GLY A 179 24.02 11.77 19.01
#